data_AF-A0A936S9Q8-F1
#
_entry.id   AF-A0A936S9Q8-F1
#
_cell.length_a   1.000
_cell.length_b   1.000
_cell.length_c   1.000
_cell.angle_alpha   90.00
_cell.angle_beta   90.00
_cell.angle_gamma   90.00
#
_symmetry.space_group_name_H-M   'P 1'
#
loop_
_entity.id
_entity.type
_entity.pdbx_description
1 polymer ?
#
loop_
_entity_poly.entity_id
_entity_poly.type
_entity_poly.pdbx_seq_one_letter_code
_entity_poly.pdbx_strand_id
1 'polypeptide(L)'
;MQIWIDVENASGTRYGDGPIRTATGWTSTRRLDRAGEFTFTMPASDPRLLCADGTALLQHKRVVRCWAADANGIREKGAGIIDTIEWTVDANGATMLTVSGSDLLRELANRTVGDLELFEAVTYTPRLEYQPVYSVITIPGNVNLNTDNFVFIRYARPFSKINFNLTTFNASETSTLQIQYYNAQDADMPTWEAVGGVVNTTNVGTGEHIIPFGQDGSIEFDPPTGWTLDDGYYTIRIFDQETEIDQFYVQSCTVTIVEPVTDGLQRIMALAPEGWSLDPAGMYATWDISEDEAKSVYMQFAGESVLSALVLLAEQTGEHFTLSAAARRVWWIGEAQESSGIRAVQSTDATLSGAFAPDATSQAIMLITDLSKASDSYELYTRAYAFGAGVGSGRLTMEKTTRSTSGYTLGALGAYLEADAAIAIYGRIDKREDYPDIAPVDTSAAQIVNAANTLYDRVLANLRRKCQLQYAYSLEVVPSKYEVWPGANNPRGLSRVGRELPRRQHLGPVAVGA
;
A
#
# COMPACT_ATOMS: atom_id res chain seq x y z
N MET A 1 23.19 -23.08 -25.80
CA MET A 1 21.76 -22.86 -25.58
C MET A 1 21.29 -21.86 -26.63
N GLN A 2 20.20 -22.13 -27.34
CA GLN A 2 19.66 -21.18 -28.33
C GLN A 2 18.61 -20.31 -27.64
N ILE A 3 18.69 -18.98 -27.85
CA ILE A 3 17.71 -18.01 -27.40
C ILE A 3 16.97 -17.42 -28.59
N TRP A 4 15.71 -17.05 -28.37
CA TRP A 4 14.84 -16.40 -29.35
C TRP A 4 14.25 -15.16 -28.71
N ILE A 5 14.41 -14.01 -29.35
CA ILE A 5 13.86 -12.75 -28.84
C ILE A 5 12.78 -12.28 -29.80
N ASP A 6 11.54 -12.25 -29.32
CA ASP A 6 10.43 -11.61 -30.03
C ASP A 6 10.41 -10.13 -29.67
N VAL A 7 10.11 -9.28 -30.65
CA VAL A 7 9.84 -7.86 -30.44
C VAL A 7 8.35 -7.63 -30.62
N GLU A 8 7.70 -7.02 -29.63
CA GLU A 8 6.26 -6.84 -29.55
C GLU A 8 5.92 -5.35 -29.40
N ASN A 9 4.73 -4.97 -29.85
CA ASN A 9 4.12 -3.70 -29.45
C ASN A 9 3.53 -3.81 -28.03
N ALA A 10 2.98 -2.70 -27.52
CA ALA A 10 2.36 -2.67 -26.20
C ALA A 10 1.20 -3.68 -26.06
N SER A 11 0.45 -3.97 -27.13
CA SER A 11 -0.65 -4.94 -27.13
C SER A 11 -0.22 -6.40 -27.33
N GLY A 12 1.09 -6.70 -27.38
CA GLY A 12 1.62 -8.06 -27.56
C GLY A 12 1.64 -8.55 -29.02
N THR A 13 1.38 -7.68 -29.99
CA THR A 13 1.52 -7.99 -31.41
C THR A 13 2.99 -7.99 -31.79
N ARG A 14 3.47 -9.09 -32.40
CA ARG A 14 4.86 -9.22 -32.83
C ARG A 14 5.18 -8.31 -34.02
N TYR A 15 6.35 -7.68 -33.98
CA TYR A 15 6.96 -6.96 -35.08
C TYR A 15 7.99 -7.83 -35.81
N GLY A 16 8.16 -7.58 -37.12
CA GLY A 16 9.14 -8.26 -37.97
C GLY A 16 8.78 -9.69 -38.34
N ASP A 17 9.67 -10.34 -39.09
CA ASP A 17 9.43 -11.67 -39.70
C ASP A 17 9.68 -12.84 -38.73
N GLY A 18 9.89 -12.57 -37.45
CA GLY A 18 10.10 -13.58 -36.41
C GLY A 18 11.27 -13.25 -35.48
N PRO A 19 11.60 -14.18 -34.57
CA PRO A 19 12.49 -13.88 -33.46
C PRO A 19 13.93 -13.63 -33.91
N ILE A 20 14.59 -12.71 -33.21
CA ILE A 20 16.04 -12.53 -33.27
C ILE A 20 16.69 -13.79 -32.69
N ARG A 21 17.61 -14.40 -33.45
CA ARG A 21 18.30 -15.66 -33.12
C ARG A 21 19.81 -15.51 -32.95
N THR A 22 20.36 -14.35 -33.29
CA THR A 22 21.80 -14.06 -33.24
C THR A 22 22.24 -13.46 -31.90
N ALA A 23 21.29 -13.20 -31.00
CA ALA A 23 21.60 -12.67 -29.68
C ALA A 23 22.54 -13.61 -28.92
N THR A 24 23.61 -13.04 -28.38
CA THR A 24 24.72 -13.75 -27.75
C THR A 24 24.45 -14.06 -26.28
N GLY A 25 23.51 -13.35 -25.65
CA GLY A 25 23.10 -13.62 -24.27
C GLY A 25 21.92 -12.74 -23.83
N TRP A 26 21.24 -13.17 -22.77
CA TRP A 26 20.17 -12.45 -22.12
C TRP A 26 20.40 -12.46 -20.61
N THR A 27 20.31 -11.30 -19.98
CA THR A 27 20.32 -11.14 -18.53
C THR A 27 19.03 -10.46 -18.11
N SER A 28 18.40 -10.97 -17.06
CA SER A 28 17.26 -10.31 -16.42
C SER A 28 17.38 -10.43 -14.90
N THR A 29 17.09 -9.32 -14.23
CA THR A 29 17.12 -9.16 -12.78
C THR A 29 15.72 -8.78 -12.34
N ARG A 30 15.02 -9.69 -11.65
CA ARG A 30 13.77 -9.35 -10.97
C ARG A 30 14.06 -8.74 -9.61
N ARG A 31 13.22 -7.80 -9.18
CA ARG A 31 13.36 -7.12 -7.89
C ARG A 31 12.03 -7.15 -7.13
N LEU A 32 12.12 -7.14 -5.80
CA LEU A 32 10.97 -6.88 -4.94
C LEU A 32 10.68 -5.38 -4.88
N ASP A 33 9.40 -5.04 -4.92
CA ASP A 33 8.83 -3.70 -4.76
C ASP A 33 9.37 -2.66 -5.75
N ARG A 34 9.84 -3.10 -6.91
CA ARG A 34 10.29 -2.22 -8.00
C ARG A 34 10.42 -2.99 -9.30
N ALA A 35 10.42 -2.26 -10.41
CA ALA A 35 10.70 -2.84 -11.71
C ALA A 35 12.10 -3.47 -11.73
N GLY A 36 12.16 -4.67 -12.30
CA GLY A 36 13.39 -5.34 -12.64
C GLY A 36 14.06 -4.72 -13.86
N GLU A 37 15.17 -5.32 -14.27
CA GLU A 37 15.99 -4.87 -15.39
C GLU A 37 16.28 -6.04 -16.33
N PHE A 38 16.54 -5.73 -17.59
CA PHE A 38 17.06 -6.70 -18.55
C PHE A 38 18.14 -6.08 -19.44
N THR A 39 18.97 -6.95 -19.99
CA THR A 39 19.90 -6.60 -21.07
C THR A 39 20.16 -7.80 -21.96
N PHE A 40 20.38 -7.54 -23.25
CA PHE A 40 20.89 -8.53 -24.19
C PHE A 40 21.81 -7.88 -25.21
N THR A 41 22.65 -8.72 -25.82
CA THR A 41 23.63 -8.32 -26.83
C THR A 41 23.45 -9.11 -28.12
N MET A 42 23.72 -8.50 -29.26
CA MET A 42 23.68 -9.18 -30.56
C MET A 42 24.57 -8.47 -31.60
N PRO A 43 24.95 -9.14 -32.69
CA PRO A 43 25.60 -8.49 -33.84
C PRO A 43 24.68 -7.45 -34.49
N ALA A 44 25.21 -6.26 -34.75
CA ALA A 44 24.47 -5.18 -35.39
C ALA A 44 24.23 -5.41 -36.90
N SER A 45 24.86 -6.44 -37.45
CA SER A 45 24.67 -6.91 -38.83
C SER A 45 23.53 -7.92 -38.98
N ASP A 46 22.71 -8.16 -37.94
CA ASP A 46 21.60 -9.11 -38.06
C ASP A 46 20.59 -8.61 -39.10
N PRO A 47 20.30 -9.41 -40.15
CA PRO A 47 19.36 -9.03 -41.21
C PRO A 47 17.92 -8.81 -40.71
N ARG A 48 17.57 -9.31 -39.52
CA ARG A 48 16.24 -9.14 -38.89
C ARG A 48 16.07 -7.84 -38.11
N LEU A 49 17.06 -6.93 -38.14
CA LEU A 49 16.93 -5.63 -37.49
C LEU A 49 15.98 -4.67 -38.21
N LEU A 50 15.36 -5.08 -39.32
CA LEU A 50 14.37 -4.33 -40.06
C LEU A 50 13.01 -5.05 -40.05
N CYS A 51 11.95 -4.28 -39.89
CA CYS A 51 10.58 -4.69 -40.17
C CYS A 51 10.35 -4.77 -41.69
N ALA A 52 9.27 -5.45 -42.11
CA ALA A 52 8.89 -5.57 -43.52
C ALA A 52 8.63 -4.21 -44.21
N ASP A 53 8.29 -3.17 -43.44
CA ASP A 53 8.10 -1.79 -43.90
C ASP A 53 9.42 -0.98 -43.99
N GLY A 54 10.57 -1.61 -43.72
CA GLY A 54 11.89 -0.98 -43.74
C GLY A 54 12.22 -0.17 -42.48
N THR A 55 11.36 -0.16 -41.46
CA THR A 55 11.65 0.50 -40.18
C THR A 55 12.54 -0.37 -39.28
N ALA A 56 13.31 0.25 -38.38
CA ALA A 56 14.10 -0.50 -37.41
C ALA A 56 13.20 -1.37 -36.52
N LEU A 57 13.53 -2.65 -36.37
CA LEU A 57 12.79 -3.60 -35.52
C LEU A 57 12.93 -3.22 -34.04
N LEU A 58 14.14 -2.83 -33.63
CA LEU A 58 14.42 -2.40 -32.26
C LEU A 58 14.25 -0.90 -32.15
N GLN A 59 13.27 -0.49 -31.35
CA GLN A 59 12.97 0.91 -31.09
C GLN A 59 12.68 1.08 -29.62
N HIS A 60 12.98 2.27 -29.10
CA HIS A 60 12.60 2.66 -27.75
C HIS A 60 11.11 2.40 -27.52
N LYS A 61 10.78 1.93 -26.32
CA LYS A 61 9.43 1.59 -25.85
C LYS A 61 8.76 0.37 -26.51
N ARG A 62 9.44 -0.35 -27.41
CA ARG A 62 8.98 -1.70 -27.80
C ARG A 62 9.27 -2.70 -26.70
N VAL A 63 8.44 -3.75 -26.64
CA VAL A 63 8.61 -4.85 -25.70
C VAL A 63 9.49 -5.91 -26.35
N VAL A 64 10.44 -6.44 -25.60
CA VAL A 64 11.21 -7.62 -25.98
C VAL A 64 10.89 -8.77 -25.05
N ARG A 65 10.75 -9.97 -25.62
CA ARG A 65 10.47 -11.20 -24.86
C ARG A 65 11.47 -12.26 -25.25
N CYS A 66 12.23 -12.73 -24.27
CA CYS A 66 13.24 -13.75 -24.47
C CYS A 66 12.68 -15.14 -24.14
N TRP A 67 12.84 -16.04 -25.10
CA TRP A 67 12.52 -17.46 -24.98
C TRP A 67 13.82 -18.26 -25.05
N ALA A 68 13.90 -19.32 -24.26
CA ALA A 68 14.99 -20.28 -24.36
C ALA A 68 14.45 -21.70 -24.23
N ALA A 69 15.08 -22.63 -24.93
CA ALA A 69 14.78 -24.04 -24.81
C ALA A 69 15.54 -24.59 -23.60
N ASP A 70 14.81 -25.24 -22.70
CA ASP A 70 15.35 -26.07 -21.65
C ASP A 70 14.84 -27.52 -21.77
N ALA A 71 15.24 -28.38 -20.84
CA ALA A 71 14.87 -29.81 -20.85
C ALA A 71 13.34 -30.05 -20.84
N ASN A 72 12.54 -29.04 -20.51
CA ASN A 72 11.08 -29.10 -20.45
C ASN A 72 10.38 -28.31 -21.57
N GLY A 73 11.12 -27.93 -22.62
CA GLY A 73 10.59 -27.21 -23.79
C GLY A 73 11.02 -25.74 -23.86
N ILE A 74 10.35 -24.98 -24.73
CA ILE A 74 10.59 -23.54 -24.88
C ILE A 74 9.85 -22.80 -23.77
N ARG A 75 10.57 -22.02 -22.97
CA ARG A 75 10.00 -21.21 -21.88
C ARG A 75 10.47 -19.76 -21.96
N GLU A 76 9.61 -18.85 -21.51
CA GLU A 76 9.98 -17.45 -21.35
C GLU A 76 11.03 -17.34 -20.23
N LYS A 77 12.09 -16.57 -20.48
CA LYS A 77 13.16 -16.28 -19.51
C LYS A 77 13.09 -14.84 -18.99
N GLY A 78 12.31 -13.98 -19.64
CA GLY A 78 12.02 -12.64 -19.21
C GLY A 78 11.49 -11.78 -20.35
N ALA A 79 10.88 -10.66 -19.96
CA ALA A 79 10.41 -9.63 -20.88
C ALA A 79 10.72 -8.25 -20.31
N GLY A 80 10.87 -7.27 -21.20
CA GLY A 80 11.09 -5.90 -20.78
C GLY A 80 10.90 -4.88 -21.90
N ILE A 81 10.93 -3.61 -21.53
CA ILE A 81 10.70 -2.47 -22.40
C ILE A 81 12.05 -1.88 -22.81
N ILE A 82 12.31 -1.74 -24.10
CA ILE A 82 13.56 -1.14 -24.58
C ILE A 82 13.63 0.33 -24.14
N ASP A 83 14.61 0.66 -23.30
CA ASP A 83 14.90 2.03 -22.88
C ASP A 83 16.23 2.54 -23.47
N THR A 84 17.17 1.65 -23.78
CA THR A 84 18.49 2.02 -24.30
C THR A 84 18.94 1.04 -25.39
N ILE A 85 19.50 1.59 -26.47
CA ILE A 85 20.13 0.85 -27.56
C ILE A 85 21.51 1.46 -27.80
N GLU A 86 22.56 0.74 -27.45
CA GLU A 86 23.94 1.17 -27.58
C GLU A 86 24.67 0.39 -28.68
N TRP A 87 25.51 1.10 -29.42
CA TRP A 87 26.36 0.54 -30.47
C TRP A 87 27.79 0.51 -29.98
N THR A 88 28.40 -0.67 -30.01
CA THR A 88 29.79 -0.87 -29.62
C THR A 88 30.53 -1.57 -30.74
N VAL A 89 31.83 -1.32 -30.87
CA VAL A 89 32.70 -2.06 -31.78
C VAL A 89 33.55 -2.97 -30.91
N ASP A 90 33.50 -4.28 -31.18
CA ASP A 90 34.30 -5.25 -30.44
C ASP A 90 35.78 -5.19 -30.83
N ALA A 91 36.63 -5.92 -30.09
CA ALA A 91 38.07 -5.95 -30.35
C ALA A 91 38.44 -6.50 -31.74
N ASN A 92 37.51 -7.16 -32.44
CA ASN A 92 37.68 -7.72 -33.78
C ASN A 92 37.11 -6.81 -34.88
N GLY A 93 36.63 -5.61 -34.52
CA GLY A 93 36.04 -4.65 -35.47
C GLY A 93 34.58 -4.96 -35.85
N ALA A 94 33.94 -5.93 -35.22
CA ALA A 94 32.53 -6.22 -35.44
C ALA A 94 31.65 -5.29 -34.60
N THR A 95 30.60 -4.75 -35.21
CA THR A 95 29.64 -3.88 -34.52
C THR A 95 28.63 -4.72 -33.74
N MET A 96 28.54 -4.49 -32.44
CA MET A 96 27.63 -5.14 -31.50
C MET A 96 26.61 -4.14 -30.98
N LEU A 97 25.37 -4.61 -30.82
CA LEU A 97 24.28 -3.89 -30.19
C LEU A 97 24.10 -4.39 -28.76
N THR A 98 24.01 -3.47 -27.81
CA THR A 98 23.57 -3.73 -26.44
C THR A 98 22.22 -3.06 -26.24
N VAL A 99 21.22 -3.86 -25.90
CA VAL A 99 19.86 -3.39 -25.64
C VAL A 99 19.55 -3.62 -24.17
N SER A 100 18.98 -2.62 -23.51
CA SER A 100 18.64 -2.69 -22.09
C SER A 100 17.41 -1.87 -21.76
N GLY A 101 16.84 -2.16 -20.59
CA GLY A 101 15.73 -1.42 -20.03
C GLY A 101 15.11 -2.11 -18.83
N SER A 102 13.95 -1.62 -18.43
CA SER A 102 13.21 -2.19 -17.29
C SER A 102 12.33 -3.36 -17.71
N ASP A 103 11.96 -4.22 -16.76
CA ASP A 103 10.93 -5.23 -17.01
C ASP A 103 9.53 -4.61 -17.22
N LEU A 104 8.53 -5.46 -17.46
CA LEU A 104 7.17 -4.99 -17.75
C LEU A 104 6.55 -4.18 -16.60
N LEU A 105 6.96 -4.40 -15.34
CA LEU A 105 6.42 -3.66 -14.19
C LEU A 105 6.61 -2.14 -14.32
N ARG A 106 7.57 -1.71 -15.14
CA ARG A 106 7.76 -0.30 -15.50
C ARG A 106 6.55 0.34 -16.16
N GLU A 107 5.66 -0.43 -16.80
CA GLU A 107 4.41 0.11 -17.38
C GLU A 107 3.51 0.75 -16.32
N LEU A 108 3.52 0.22 -15.08
CA LEU A 108 2.77 0.78 -13.95
C LEU A 108 3.30 2.15 -13.50
N ALA A 109 4.55 2.48 -13.83
CA ALA A 109 5.10 3.80 -13.56
C ALA A 109 4.59 4.88 -14.52
N ASN A 110 3.96 4.50 -15.64
CA ASN A 110 3.49 5.41 -16.68
C ASN A 110 2.01 5.82 -16.51
N ARG A 111 1.33 5.30 -15.49
CA ARG A 111 -0.05 5.67 -15.13
C ARG A 111 -0.06 6.25 -13.73
N THR A 112 -0.85 7.31 -13.54
CA THR A 112 -1.06 7.94 -12.24
C THR A 112 -2.31 7.38 -11.56
N VAL A 113 -2.31 7.34 -10.23
CA VAL A 113 -3.51 7.07 -9.42
C VAL A 113 -4.32 8.35 -9.15
N GLY A 114 -3.82 9.53 -9.54
CA GLY A 114 -4.46 10.81 -9.23
C GLY A 114 -4.56 11.04 -7.73
N ASP A 115 -5.66 11.64 -7.29
CA ASP A 115 -5.97 11.92 -5.88
C ASP A 115 -6.73 10.74 -5.25
N LEU A 116 -6.20 9.52 -5.42
CA LEU A 116 -6.85 8.31 -4.90
C LEU A 116 -6.83 8.32 -3.36
N GLU A 117 -7.99 8.05 -2.78
CA GLU A 117 -8.19 7.94 -1.33
C GLU A 117 -8.43 6.48 -0.95
N LEU A 118 -7.62 5.97 -0.03
CA LEU A 118 -7.80 4.67 0.61
C LEU A 118 -8.53 4.86 1.94
N PHE A 119 -9.69 5.50 1.88
CA PHE A 119 -10.68 5.62 2.94
C PHE A 119 -12.02 5.94 2.30
N GLU A 120 -13.11 5.78 3.04
CA GLU A 120 -14.44 6.10 2.52
C GLU A 120 -15.34 6.69 3.59
N ALA A 121 -16.24 7.58 3.15
CA ALA A 121 -17.26 8.18 3.98
C ALA A 121 -18.46 7.22 4.11
N VAL A 122 -18.56 6.52 5.23
CA VAL A 122 -19.65 5.59 5.51
C VAL A 122 -20.73 6.29 6.32
N THR A 123 -21.98 6.00 5.97
CA THR A 123 -23.15 6.62 6.59
C THR A 123 -23.82 5.64 7.56
N TYR A 124 -24.08 6.09 8.78
CA TYR A 124 -24.71 5.31 9.84
C TYR A 124 -25.99 5.96 10.35
N THR A 125 -26.89 5.15 10.88
CA THR A 125 -28.08 5.64 11.58
C THR A 125 -27.72 5.97 13.02
N PRO A 126 -27.74 7.24 13.45
CA PRO A 126 -27.53 7.62 14.84
C PRO A 126 -28.75 7.27 15.70
N ARG A 127 -28.54 7.25 17.01
CA ARG A 127 -29.64 7.30 17.97
C ARG A 127 -30.06 8.75 18.15
N LEU A 128 -31.34 9.03 17.93
CA LEU A 128 -31.92 10.35 18.17
C LEU A 128 -32.76 10.36 19.44
N GLU A 129 -32.54 11.39 20.26
CA GLU A 129 -33.32 11.63 21.47
C GLU A 129 -33.78 13.07 21.53
N TYR A 130 -34.92 13.28 22.18
CA TYR A 130 -35.51 14.59 22.36
C TYR A 130 -35.59 14.92 23.85
N GLN A 131 -35.43 16.18 24.23
CA GLN A 131 -35.82 16.71 25.55
C GLN A 131 -37.08 17.57 25.41
N PRO A 132 -37.95 17.69 26.45
CA PRO A 132 -37.62 17.68 27.89
C PRO A 132 -37.84 16.33 28.61
N VAL A 133 -38.37 15.33 27.91
CA VAL A 133 -38.45 13.95 28.39
C VAL A 133 -37.45 13.21 27.54
N TYR A 134 -36.33 12.67 28.09
CA TYR A 134 -35.33 11.86 27.37
C TYR A 134 -35.96 10.61 26.72
N SER A 135 -36.83 10.84 25.76
CA SER A 135 -37.55 9.85 24.99
C SER A 135 -36.86 9.79 23.65
N VAL A 136 -36.69 8.56 23.18
CA VAL A 136 -36.18 8.31 21.85
C VAL A 136 -37.15 8.95 20.86
N ILE A 137 -36.63 9.82 19.98
CA ILE A 137 -37.43 10.28 18.84
C ILE A 137 -37.65 9.05 17.97
N THR A 138 -38.90 8.63 17.82
CA THR A 138 -39.22 7.66 16.77
C THR A 138 -39.19 8.44 15.46
N ILE A 139 -38.10 8.30 14.70
CA ILE A 139 -38.06 8.71 13.31
C ILE A 139 -38.81 7.66 12.47
N PRO A 140 -39.63 8.08 11.49
CA PRO A 140 -39.89 9.47 11.08
C PRO A 140 -40.81 10.21 12.06
N GLY A 141 -40.53 11.48 12.36
CA GLY A 141 -41.19 12.20 13.44
C GLY A 141 -41.04 13.73 13.42
N ASN A 142 -41.93 14.40 14.13
CA ASN A 142 -41.89 15.86 14.31
C ASN A 142 -40.81 16.26 15.32
N VAL A 143 -40.13 17.36 15.02
CA VAL A 143 -39.13 17.99 15.87
C VAL A 143 -39.49 19.46 16.09
N ASN A 144 -39.44 19.90 17.34
CA ASN A 144 -39.57 21.30 17.73
C ASN A 144 -38.32 21.72 18.48
N LEU A 145 -37.63 22.78 18.04
CA LEU A 145 -36.44 23.27 18.72
C LEU A 145 -36.77 24.53 19.50
N ASN A 146 -36.31 24.64 20.74
CA ASN A 146 -36.36 25.86 21.53
C ASN A 146 -35.30 25.79 22.66
N THR A 147 -35.30 26.75 23.58
CA THR A 147 -34.31 26.85 24.67
C THR A 147 -34.32 25.66 25.62
N ASP A 148 -35.44 24.93 25.72
CA ASP A 148 -35.62 23.80 26.64
C ASP A 148 -35.76 22.44 25.90
N ASN A 149 -35.86 22.48 24.56
CA ASN A 149 -36.09 21.32 23.71
C ASN A 149 -34.91 21.13 22.75
N PHE A 150 -34.14 20.07 23.02
CA PHE A 150 -32.95 19.71 22.27
C PHE A 150 -33.21 18.46 21.44
N VAL A 151 -32.60 18.40 20.25
CA VAL A 151 -32.36 17.13 19.57
C VAL A 151 -30.95 16.68 19.88
N PHE A 152 -30.82 15.51 20.47
CA PHE A 152 -29.55 14.82 20.66
C PHE A 152 -29.31 13.85 19.51
N ILE A 153 -28.16 13.98 18.87
CA ILE A 153 -27.62 13.05 17.88
C ILE A 153 -26.48 12.28 18.54
N ARG A 154 -26.68 10.98 18.73
CA ARG A 154 -25.77 10.11 19.48
C ARG A 154 -25.24 8.99 18.59
N TYR A 155 -23.93 8.78 18.62
CA TYR A 155 -23.32 7.64 17.95
C TYR A 155 -22.11 7.09 18.73
N ALA A 156 -21.81 5.80 18.58
CA ALA A 156 -20.77 5.11 19.36
C ALA A 156 -19.34 5.56 19.00
N ARG A 157 -19.18 6.27 17.88
CA ARG A 157 -17.90 6.77 17.35
C ARG A 157 -18.03 8.26 17.02
N PRO A 158 -16.92 9.02 17.04
CA PRO A 158 -16.93 10.42 16.58
C PRO A 158 -17.34 10.51 15.11
N PHE A 159 -18.07 11.56 14.76
CA PHE A 159 -18.55 11.86 13.41
C PHE A 159 -18.42 13.35 13.11
N SER A 160 -18.41 13.74 11.82
CA SER A 160 -18.16 15.12 11.38
C SER A 160 -19.30 15.74 10.56
N LYS A 161 -20.28 14.92 10.18
CA LYS A 161 -21.41 15.32 9.34
C LYS A 161 -22.69 14.62 9.76
N ILE A 162 -23.78 15.39 9.83
CA ILE A 162 -25.14 14.91 10.08
C ILE A 162 -25.98 15.26 8.85
N ASN A 163 -26.66 14.29 8.25
CA ASN A 163 -27.60 14.54 7.16
C ASN A 163 -29.03 14.44 7.67
N PHE A 164 -29.87 15.38 7.27
CA PHE A 164 -31.30 15.40 7.54
C PHE A 164 -32.06 15.33 6.22
N ASN A 165 -32.99 14.37 6.15
CA ASN A 165 -34.03 14.34 5.13
C ASN A 165 -35.35 14.68 5.83
N LEU A 166 -36.02 15.70 5.33
CA LEU A 166 -37.19 16.32 5.92
C LEU A 166 -38.39 16.14 4.98
N THR A 167 -39.60 16.12 5.54
CA THR A 167 -40.85 16.12 4.74
C THR A 167 -41.65 17.40 4.93
N THR A 168 -41.49 18.02 6.09
CA THR A 168 -42.01 19.35 6.41
C THR A 168 -40.83 20.19 6.86
N PHE A 169 -40.70 21.39 6.28
CA PHE A 169 -39.60 22.31 6.55
C PHE A 169 -40.01 23.37 7.56
N ASN A 170 -39.03 23.92 8.29
CA ASN A 170 -39.22 25.15 9.03
C ASN A 170 -39.47 26.31 8.04
N ALA A 171 -40.41 27.19 8.37
CA ALA A 171 -40.75 28.36 7.55
C ALA A 171 -40.37 29.69 8.22
N SER A 172 -39.92 29.65 9.47
CA SER A 172 -39.57 30.84 10.24
C SER A 172 -38.07 31.17 10.10
N GLU A 173 -37.82 32.45 9.82
CA GLU A 173 -36.49 33.03 9.90
C GLU A 173 -36.07 33.09 11.36
N THR A 174 -34.86 32.65 11.67
CA THR A 174 -34.33 32.68 13.04
C THR A 174 -32.94 33.27 13.07
N SER A 175 -32.64 33.93 14.19
CA SER A 175 -31.27 34.30 14.56
C SER A 175 -30.57 33.17 15.33
N THR A 176 -29.71 32.42 14.63
CA THR A 176 -28.63 31.53 15.14
C THR A 176 -29.05 30.20 15.80
N LEU A 177 -29.10 29.13 15.00
CA LEU A 177 -29.09 27.74 15.48
C LEU A 177 -27.86 27.46 16.35
N GLN A 178 -28.05 26.89 17.53
CA GLN A 178 -26.96 26.49 18.42
C GLN A 178 -26.66 25.00 18.28
N ILE A 179 -25.38 24.69 18.09
CA ILE A 179 -24.88 23.32 17.96
C ILE A 179 -23.76 23.13 18.97
N GLN A 180 -23.94 22.16 19.85
CA GLN A 180 -23.03 21.90 20.95
C GLN A 180 -22.68 20.42 21.05
N TYR A 181 -21.47 20.12 21.50
CA TYR A 181 -20.99 18.77 21.74
C TYR A 181 -20.77 18.55 23.23
N TYR A 182 -20.84 17.28 23.64
CA TYR A 182 -20.60 16.91 25.03
C TYR A 182 -19.09 16.91 25.34
N ASN A 183 -18.69 17.70 26.33
CA ASN A 183 -17.34 17.74 26.87
C ASN A 183 -17.39 17.75 28.40
N ALA A 184 -17.01 16.64 29.03
CA ALA A 184 -16.93 16.48 30.47
C ALA A 184 -15.46 16.37 30.92
N GLN A 185 -14.65 17.38 30.56
CA GLN A 185 -13.28 17.50 31.08
C GLN A 185 -13.24 17.88 32.57
N ASP A 186 -14.33 18.41 33.13
CA ASP A 186 -14.48 18.80 34.54
C ASP A 186 -15.88 18.40 35.05
N ALA A 187 -15.96 17.81 36.23
CA ALA A 187 -17.21 17.35 36.85
C ALA A 187 -18.10 18.51 37.35
N ASP A 188 -17.52 19.71 37.48
CA ASP A 188 -18.16 20.89 38.09
C ASP A 188 -18.48 22.02 37.08
N MET A 189 -18.24 21.83 35.78
CA MET A 189 -18.57 22.79 34.70
C MET A 189 -19.73 22.30 33.81
N PRO A 190 -20.48 23.22 33.14
CA PRO A 190 -21.53 22.80 32.21
C PRO A 190 -20.93 21.98 31.07
N THR A 191 -21.43 20.76 30.91
CA THR A 191 -20.92 19.65 30.10
C THR A 191 -21.01 19.84 28.57
N TRP A 192 -21.28 21.05 28.09
CA TRP A 192 -21.63 21.31 26.69
C TRP A 192 -20.89 22.53 26.14
N GLU A 193 -20.17 22.34 25.04
CA GLU A 193 -19.40 23.38 24.37
C GLU A 193 -19.87 23.58 22.93
N ALA A 194 -19.68 24.79 22.39
CA ALA A 194 -20.03 25.11 21.01
C ALA A 194 -19.17 24.31 20.02
N VAL A 195 -19.80 23.82 18.96
CA VAL A 195 -19.11 23.17 17.86
C VAL A 195 -18.52 24.23 16.92
N GLY A 196 -17.25 24.05 16.53
CA GLY A 196 -16.55 24.92 15.59
C GLY A 196 -16.85 24.58 14.12
N GLY A 197 -16.55 25.51 13.21
CA GLY A 197 -16.53 25.23 11.76
C GLY A 197 -17.87 24.80 11.15
N VAL A 198 -18.99 25.16 11.77
CA VAL A 198 -20.31 24.69 11.33
C VAL A 198 -20.65 25.20 9.93
N VAL A 199 -20.86 24.28 8.99
CA VAL A 199 -21.44 24.52 7.67
C VAL A 199 -22.80 23.83 7.62
N ASN A 200 -23.86 24.63 7.63
CA ASN A 200 -25.23 24.14 7.63
C ASN A 200 -25.90 24.38 6.26
N THR A 201 -26.09 23.31 5.49
CA THR A 201 -26.76 23.35 4.18
C THR A 201 -28.26 23.08 4.26
N THR A 202 -28.80 22.81 5.45
CA THR A 202 -30.27 22.81 5.69
C THR A 202 -30.86 24.22 5.66
N ASN A 203 -30.00 25.24 5.72
CA ASN A 203 -30.37 26.65 5.68
C ASN A 203 -30.87 27.06 4.28
N VAL A 204 -31.97 27.81 4.26
CA VAL A 204 -32.44 28.56 3.07
C VAL A 204 -32.31 30.06 3.36
N GLY A 205 -31.91 30.84 2.36
CA GLY A 205 -31.72 32.30 2.49
C GLY A 205 -30.26 32.72 2.64
N THR A 206 -30.01 34.02 2.76
CA THR A 206 -28.67 34.62 2.81
C THR A 206 -28.65 35.85 3.71
N GLY A 207 -27.54 36.09 4.40
CA GLY A 207 -27.37 37.29 5.23
C GLY A 207 -28.11 37.16 6.56
N GLU A 208 -28.91 38.18 6.92
CA GLU A 208 -29.67 38.22 8.18
C GLU A 208 -30.97 37.40 8.13
N HIS A 209 -31.40 36.96 6.94
CA HIS A 209 -32.61 36.17 6.71
C HIS A 209 -32.25 34.73 6.37
N ILE A 210 -32.06 33.91 7.41
CA ILE A 210 -31.72 32.50 7.28
C ILE A 210 -32.82 31.65 7.93
N ILE A 211 -33.25 30.61 7.23
CA ILE A 211 -34.25 29.63 7.66
C ILE A 211 -33.53 28.27 7.80
N PRO A 212 -33.06 27.88 9.00
CA PRO A 212 -32.52 26.56 9.27
C PRO A 212 -33.59 25.50 9.11
N PHE A 213 -33.21 24.30 8.65
CA PHE A 213 -34.15 23.23 8.32
C PHE A 213 -35.26 23.65 7.33
N GLY A 214 -34.99 24.69 6.52
CA GLY A 214 -35.86 25.16 5.44
C GLY A 214 -35.81 24.27 4.19
N GLN A 215 -34.82 23.38 4.13
CA GLN A 215 -34.64 22.37 3.08
C GLN A 215 -33.92 21.13 3.63
N ASP A 216 -33.93 20.05 2.85
CA ASP A 216 -33.02 18.92 3.06
C ASP A 216 -31.57 19.38 3.01
N GLY A 217 -30.73 18.76 3.82
CA GLY A 217 -29.32 19.12 3.81
C GLY A 217 -28.52 18.42 4.89
N SER A 218 -27.33 18.95 5.08
CA SER A 218 -26.36 18.45 6.03
C SER A 218 -25.86 19.55 6.94
N ILE A 219 -25.48 19.15 8.13
CA ILE A 219 -24.70 19.95 9.05
C ILE A 219 -23.34 19.30 9.15
N GLU A 220 -22.35 19.97 8.60
CA GLU A 220 -20.93 19.63 8.70
C GLU A 220 -20.30 20.53 9.75
N PHE A 221 -19.28 20.03 10.43
CA PHE A 221 -18.61 20.79 11.47
C PHE A 221 -17.18 20.31 11.68
N ASP A 222 -16.36 21.19 12.27
CA ASP A 222 -15.05 20.81 12.76
C ASP A 222 -15.25 19.84 13.93
N PRO A 223 -14.72 18.62 13.81
CA PRO A 223 -14.85 17.64 14.85
C PRO A 223 -14.23 18.13 16.18
N PRO A 224 -14.95 18.01 17.31
CA PRO A 224 -14.46 18.58 18.56
C PRO A 224 -13.23 17.88 19.14
N THR A 225 -12.24 18.65 19.60
CA THR A 225 -10.97 18.15 20.16
C THR A 225 -11.08 17.63 21.60
N GLY A 226 -12.12 18.07 22.33
CA GLY A 226 -12.42 17.65 23.70
C GLY A 226 -13.59 16.67 23.84
N TRP A 227 -14.07 16.08 22.74
CA TRP A 227 -15.31 15.30 22.75
C TRP A 227 -15.21 14.06 23.65
N THR A 228 -15.99 14.05 24.73
CA THR A 228 -16.08 12.90 25.65
C THR A 228 -17.37 12.13 25.44
N LEU A 229 -17.43 10.91 25.97
CA LEU A 229 -18.63 10.08 25.92
C LEU A 229 -19.69 10.57 26.92
N ASP A 230 -20.92 10.71 26.45
CA ASP A 230 -22.14 10.86 27.25
C ASP A 230 -22.92 9.53 27.16
N ASP A 231 -23.05 8.83 28.29
CA ASP A 231 -23.70 7.50 28.37
C ASP A 231 -23.20 6.49 27.30
N GLY A 232 -21.89 6.50 27.03
CA GLY A 232 -21.26 5.61 26.05
C GLY A 232 -21.37 6.07 24.58
N TYR A 233 -21.88 7.28 24.32
CA TYR A 233 -21.99 7.84 22.98
C TYR A 233 -21.26 9.18 22.84
N TYR A 234 -20.77 9.45 21.64
CA TYR A 234 -20.42 10.79 21.20
C TYR A 234 -21.71 11.52 20.85
N THR A 235 -22.01 12.57 21.62
CA THR A 235 -23.30 13.28 21.55
C THR A 235 -23.12 14.71 21.07
N ILE A 236 -23.94 15.09 20.10
CA ILE A 236 -24.21 16.49 19.71
C ILE A 236 -25.64 16.82 20.11
N ARG A 237 -25.86 18.05 20.58
CA ARG A 237 -27.19 18.63 20.74
C ARG A 237 -27.38 19.82 19.82
N ILE A 238 -28.59 19.94 19.28
CA ILE A 238 -29.03 21.04 18.44
C ILE A 238 -30.28 21.67 19.08
N PHE A 239 -30.30 22.99 19.15
CA PHE A 239 -31.44 23.76 19.67
C PHE A 239 -31.48 25.17 19.09
N ASP A 240 -32.62 25.80 19.29
CA ASP A 240 -32.86 27.19 18.93
C ASP A 240 -32.95 28.03 20.20
N GLN A 241 -32.04 29.00 20.33
CA GLN A 241 -31.99 29.87 21.51
C GLN A 241 -33.04 30.97 21.47
N GLU A 242 -33.50 31.37 20.29
CA GLU A 242 -34.44 32.48 20.11
C GLU A 242 -35.90 32.00 20.08
N THR A 243 -36.11 30.68 19.96
CA THR A 243 -37.43 30.02 19.97
C THR A 243 -38.33 30.42 18.79
N GLU A 244 -37.70 30.73 17.67
CA GLU A 244 -38.31 31.18 16.43
C GLU A 244 -38.48 30.04 15.40
N ILE A 245 -37.83 28.88 15.58
CA ILE A 245 -37.95 27.74 14.67
C ILE A 245 -39.32 27.05 14.80
N ASP A 246 -40.03 26.96 13.68
CA ASP A 246 -41.26 26.17 13.58
C ASP A 246 -40.99 24.66 13.63
N GLN A 247 -42.04 23.90 13.95
CA GLN A 247 -42.02 22.45 13.82
C GLN A 247 -41.60 22.01 12.41
N PHE A 248 -40.63 21.10 12.33
CA PHE A 248 -40.26 20.41 11.10
C PHE A 248 -40.36 18.90 11.27
N TYR A 249 -40.48 18.17 10.16
CA TYR A 249 -40.65 16.72 10.17
C TYR A 249 -39.42 16.02 9.62
N VAL A 250 -38.73 15.26 10.48
CA VAL A 250 -37.54 14.49 10.10
C VAL A 250 -37.97 13.11 9.62
N GLN A 251 -37.74 12.86 8.34
CA GLN A 251 -37.99 11.56 7.71
C GLN A 251 -36.85 10.58 7.98
N SER A 252 -35.61 11.04 7.88
CA SER A 252 -34.43 10.27 8.29
C SER A 252 -33.29 11.18 8.71
N CYS A 253 -32.43 10.65 9.58
CA CYS A 253 -31.20 11.30 10.01
C CYS A 253 -30.08 10.28 9.91
N THR A 254 -28.92 10.70 9.40
CA THR A 254 -27.73 9.87 9.36
C THR A 254 -26.48 10.65 9.77
N VAL A 255 -25.46 9.94 10.25
CA VAL A 255 -24.13 10.51 10.52
C VAL A 255 -23.12 9.89 9.57
N THR A 256 -22.15 10.68 9.13
CA THR A 256 -21.08 10.21 8.24
C THR A 256 -19.76 10.12 9.00
N ILE A 257 -19.06 9.01 8.82
CA ILE A 257 -17.74 8.72 9.40
C ILE A 257 -16.81 8.32 8.27
N VAL A 258 -15.60 8.88 8.25
CA VAL A 258 -14.56 8.47 7.30
C VAL A 258 -13.80 7.27 7.89
N GLU A 259 -13.78 6.16 7.17
CA GLU A 259 -13.24 4.88 7.62
C GLU A 259 -12.15 4.34 6.67
N PRO A 260 -11.12 3.65 7.19
CA PRO A 260 -10.12 2.98 6.36
C PRO A 260 -10.76 1.86 5.52
N VAL A 261 -10.16 1.53 4.38
CA VAL A 261 -10.68 0.54 3.43
C VAL A 261 -9.88 -0.76 3.45
N THR A 262 -10.51 -1.88 3.15
CA THR A 262 -9.87 -3.20 3.08
C THR A 262 -9.61 -3.69 1.64
N ASP A 263 -9.94 -2.89 0.64
CA ASP A 263 -9.76 -3.21 -0.78
C ASP A 263 -8.76 -2.27 -1.47
N GLY A 264 -7.83 -1.69 -0.70
CA GLY A 264 -6.92 -0.65 -1.18
C GLY A 264 -6.06 -1.06 -2.38
N LEU A 265 -5.57 -2.31 -2.41
CA LEU A 265 -4.82 -2.83 -3.56
C LEU A 265 -5.69 -2.94 -4.81
N GLN A 266 -6.94 -3.38 -4.66
CA GLN A 266 -7.90 -3.49 -5.74
C GLN A 266 -8.21 -2.09 -6.31
N ARG A 267 -8.38 -1.08 -5.44
CA ARG A 267 -8.57 0.32 -5.85
C ARG A 267 -7.38 0.87 -6.64
N ILE A 268 -6.13 0.61 -6.19
CA ILE A 268 -4.93 1.01 -6.94
C ILE A 268 -4.87 0.30 -8.30
N MET A 269 -5.10 -1.01 -8.32
CA MET A 269 -5.00 -1.82 -9.55
C MET A 269 -6.12 -1.56 -10.55
N ALA A 270 -7.26 -1.03 -10.12
CA ALA A 270 -8.31 -0.57 -11.03
C ALA A 270 -7.84 0.60 -11.93
N LEU A 271 -6.80 1.34 -11.52
CA LEU A 271 -6.19 2.44 -12.27
C LEU A 271 -4.96 2.00 -13.09
N ALA A 272 -4.62 0.71 -13.07
CA ALA A 272 -3.51 0.17 -13.85
C ALA A 272 -3.77 0.27 -15.36
N PRO A 273 -2.72 0.29 -16.22
CA PRO A 273 -2.89 0.23 -17.67
C PRO A 273 -3.67 -1.02 -18.11
N GLU A 274 -4.34 -0.92 -19.26
CA GLU A 274 -5.06 -2.06 -19.85
C GLU A 274 -4.15 -3.30 -19.97
N GLY A 275 -4.71 -4.46 -19.63
CA GLY A 275 -4.00 -5.75 -19.64
C GLY A 275 -3.24 -6.06 -18.34
N TRP A 276 -3.18 -5.14 -17.38
CA TRP A 276 -2.68 -5.43 -16.03
C TRP A 276 -3.75 -6.01 -15.12
N SER A 277 -3.37 -7.01 -14.33
CA SER A 277 -4.22 -7.55 -13.27
C SER A 277 -3.41 -7.96 -12.04
N LEU A 278 -4.10 -8.24 -10.94
CA LEU A 278 -3.52 -8.99 -9.84
C LEU A 278 -3.34 -10.45 -10.24
N ASP A 279 -2.30 -11.09 -9.73
CA ASP A 279 -2.14 -12.53 -9.84
C ASP A 279 -3.10 -13.24 -8.87
N PRO A 280 -3.97 -14.16 -9.33
CA PRO A 280 -4.86 -14.91 -8.45
C PRO A 280 -4.14 -15.81 -7.43
N ALA A 281 -2.88 -16.18 -7.70
CA ALA A 281 -2.02 -16.92 -6.78
C ALA A 281 -1.29 -15.99 -5.79
N GLY A 282 -1.44 -14.67 -5.92
CA GLY A 282 -1.02 -13.73 -4.90
C GLY A 282 -1.93 -13.76 -3.69
N MET A 283 -1.36 -13.43 -2.54
CA MET A 283 -2.15 -13.02 -1.39
C MET A 283 -2.73 -11.65 -1.73
N TYR A 284 -4.05 -11.51 -1.70
CA TYR A 284 -4.64 -10.18 -1.81
C TYR A 284 -4.02 -9.31 -0.70
N ALA A 285 -3.37 -8.19 -1.06
CA ALA A 285 -2.95 -7.22 -0.06
C ALA A 285 -4.14 -7.00 0.84
N THR A 286 -3.88 -7.01 2.14
CA THR A 286 -4.84 -7.08 3.25
C THR A 286 -4.81 -8.38 4.05
N TRP A 287 -4.15 -9.48 3.70
CA TRP A 287 -4.24 -10.64 4.61
C TRP A 287 -3.30 -10.56 5.83
N ASP A 288 -3.83 -10.35 7.04
CA ASP A 288 -3.10 -10.70 8.27
C ASP A 288 -3.08 -12.23 8.43
N ILE A 289 -1.91 -12.83 8.23
CA ILE A 289 -1.71 -14.28 8.30
C ILE A 289 -1.98 -14.83 9.71
N SER A 290 -1.89 -13.99 10.73
CA SER A 290 -2.19 -14.36 12.11
C SER A 290 -3.68 -14.29 12.46
N GLU A 291 -4.48 -13.50 11.74
CA GLU A 291 -5.88 -13.23 12.07
C GLU A 291 -6.89 -13.62 10.96
N ASP A 292 -6.45 -14.02 9.75
CA ASP A 292 -7.34 -14.39 8.63
C ASP A 292 -8.29 -13.22 8.25
N GLU A 293 -7.81 -11.97 8.39
CA GLU A 293 -8.61 -10.76 8.17
C GLU A 293 -7.89 -9.74 7.29
N ALA A 294 -8.70 -8.94 6.58
CA ALA A 294 -8.24 -7.90 5.67
C ALA A 294 -7.73 -6.65 6.44
N LYS A 295 -6.43 -6.34 6.42
CA LYS A 295 -5.80 -5.12 6.94
C LYS A 295 -6.45 -3.89 6.33
N SER A 296 -7.11 -3.11 7.17
CA SER A 296 -7.64 -1.80 6.77
C SER A 296 -6.49 -0.82 6.55
N VAL A 297 -6.52 -0.13 5.40
CA VAL A 297 -5.53 0.86 4.99
C VAL A 297 -6.17 2.24 5.05
N TYR A 298 -5.39 3.21 5.51
CA TYR A 298 -5.74 4.63 5.50
C TYR A 298 -4.58 5.40 4.90
N MET A 299 -4.75 5.90 3.66
CA MET A 299 -3.74 6.63 2.90
C MET A 299 -4.42 7.53 1.86
N GLN A 300 -3.77 8.63 1.51
CA GLN A 300 -4.13 9.46 0.37
C GLN A 300 -2.94 9.54 -0.59
N PHE A 301 -3.23 9.57 -1.89
CA PHE A 301 -2.26 9.80 -2.94
C PHE A 301 -2.42 11.21 -3.53
N ALA A 302 -1.33 11.80 -3.98
CA ALA A 302 -1.24 13.11 -4.62
C ALA A 302 -0.54 12.98 -5.99
N GLY A 303 -1.14 12.19 -6.88
CA GLY A 303 -0.70 12.04 -8.27
C GLY A 303 0.43 11.03 -8.50
N GLU A 304 0.77 10.20 -7.51
CA GLU A 304 1.75 9.12 -7.66
C GLU A 304 1.44 8.22 -8.85
N SER A 305 2.49 7.57 -9.39
CA SER A 305 2.27 6.50 -10.34
C SER A 305 1.67 5.27 -9.68
N VAL A 306 0.97 4.41 -10.42
CA VAL A 306 0.44 3.12 -9.93
C VAL A 306 1.57 2.30 -9.29
N LEU A 307 2.75 2.28 -9.90
CA LEU A 307 3.91 1.61 -9.30
C LEU A 307 4.30 2.22 -7.94
N SER A 308 4.35 3.55 -7.84
CA SER A 308 4.73 4.22 -6.58
C SER A 308 3.67 4.03 -5.50
N ALA A 309 2.39 4.05 -5.88
CA ALA A 309 1.27 3.75 -4.98
C ALA A 309 1.34 2.33 -4.41
N LEU A 310 1.69 1.33 -5.25
CA LEU A 310 1.92 -0.04 -4.78
C LEU A 310 3.12 -0.13 -3.83
N VAL A 311 4.20 0.61 -4.09
CA VAL A 311 5.37 0.66 -3.19
C VAL A 311 4.99 1.27 -1.85
N LEU A 312 4.30 2.41 -1.85
CA LEU A 312 3.85 3.07 -0.62
C LEU A 312 2.91 2.16 0.19
N LEU A 313 1.98 1.46 -0.49
CA LEU A 313 1.10 0.50 0.16
C LEU A 313 1.89 -0.64 0.81
N ALA A 314 2.80 -1.28 0.08
CA ALA A 314 3.67 -2.35 0.59
C ALA A 314 4.53 -1.88 1.77
N GLU A 315 5.00 -0.64 1.70
CA GLU A 315 5.75 0.02 2.75
C GLU A 315 4.93 0.27 4.01
N GLN A 316 3.68 0.73 3.88
CA GLN A 316 2.75 0.93 4.99
C GLN A 316 2.34 -0.38 5.65
N THR A 317 2.02 -1.41 4.86
CA THR A 317 1.52 -2.69 5.37
C THR A 317 2.62 -3.66 5.81
N GLY A 318 3.88 -3.37 5.44
CA GLY A 318 5.02 -4.25 5.68
C GLY A 318 5.13 -5.42 4.69
N GLU A 319 4.33 -5.42 3.63
CA GLU A 319 4.22 -6.48 2.63
C GLU A 319 5.17 -6.26 1.45
N HIS A 320 5.19 -7.21 0.51
CA HIS A 320 6.05 -7.15 -0.68
C HIS A 320 5.31 -7.63 -1.94
N PHE A 321 5.76 -7.16 -3.10
CA PHE A 321 5.26 -7.62 -4.41
C PHE A 321 6.36 -7.73 -5.47
N THR A 322 6.05 -8.47 -6.54
CA THR A 322 6.92 -8.66 -7.71
C THR A 322 6.09 -8.80 -8.99
N LEU A 323 6.75 -8.71 -10.14
CA LEU A 323 6.19 -9.15 -11.41
C LEU A 323 5.98 -10.68 -11.38
N SER A 324 4.77 -11.13 -11.76
CA SER A 324 4.42 -12.55 -11.90
C SER A 324 5.17 -13.23 -13.05
N ALA A 325 5.15 -14.57 -13.06
CA ALA A 325 5.54 -15.40 -14.19
C ALA A 325 4.61 -15.22 -15.40
N ALA A 326 3.35 -14.89 -15.17
CA ALA A 326 2.40 -14.56 -16.22
C ALA A 326 2.60 -13.11 -16.69
N ALA A 327 2.39 -12.87 -17.98
CA ALA A 327 2.52 -11.53 -18.54
C ALA A 327 1.55 -10.53 -17.87
N ARG A 328 2.08 -9.34 -17.51
CA ARG A 328 1.34 -8.19 -16.95
C ARG A 328 0.48 -8.52 -15.72
N ARG A 329 1.04 -9.27 -14.77
CA ARG A 329 0.42 -9.47 -13.47
C ARG A 329 1.31 -9.06 -12.32
N VAL A 330 0.73 -8.37 -11.34
CA VAL A 330 1.38 -8.09 -10.05
C VAL A 330 1.12 -9.28 -9.13
N TRP A 331 2.20 -9.93 -8.70
CA TRP A 331 2.14 -10.96 -7.68
C TRP A 331 2.42 -10.32 -6.32
N TRP A 332 1.36 -10.19 -5.52
CA TRP A 332 1.45 -9.69 -4.15
C TRP A 332 1.75 -10.84 -3.21
N ILE A 333 2.89 -10.77 -2.51
CA ILE A 333 3.46 -11.86 -1.72
C ILE A 333 2.98 -11.78 -0.26
N GLY A 334 2.60 -10.59 0.21
CA GLY A 334 2.27 -10.35 1.61
C GLY A 334 3.52 -10.35 2.51
N GLU A 335 3.37 -10.82 3.76
CA GLU A 335 4.49 -10.99 4.71
C GLU A 335 5.10 -12.40 4.66
N ALA A 336 4.36 -13.40 4.19
CA ALA A 336 4.82 -14.79 4.17
C ALA A 336 5.63 -15.09 2.92
N GLN A 337 6.78 -15.72 3.16
CA GLN A 337 7.64 -16.25 2.13
C GLN A 337 7.43 -17.76 2.06
N GLU A 338 6.63 -18.21 1.11
CA GLU A 338 6.47 -19.65 0.87
C GLU A 338 7.82 -20.30 0.56
N SER A 339 7.98 -21.53 1.04
CA SER A 339 9.17 -22.32 0.75
C SER A 339 9.20 -22.63 -0.74
N SER A 340 10.30 -22.28 -1.41
CA SER A 340 10.56 -22.63 -2.81
C SER A 340 10.64 -24.14 -3.06
N GLY A 341 10.73 -24.96 -2.00
CA GLY A 341 10.98 -26.40 -2.11
C GLY A 341 12.40 -26.75 -2.62
N ILE A 342 13.23 -25.72 -2.85
CA ILE A 342 14.57 -25.83 -3.41
C ILE A 342 15.60 -25.61 -2.32
N ARG A 343 16.56 -26.51 -2.24
CA ARG A 343 17.67 -26.44 -1.31
C ARG A 343 18.99 -26.19 -2.03
N ALA A 344 19.59 -25.03 -1.79
CA ALA A 344 20.95 -24.75 -2.21
C ALA A 344 21.95 -25.41 -1.24
N VAL A 345 22.92 -26.18 -1.76
CA VAL A 345 23.96 -26.85 -0.98
C VAL A 345 25.33 -26.63 -1.60
N GLN A 346 26.34 -26.43 -0.76
CA GLN A 346 27.73 -26.51 -1.18
C GLN A 346 28.15 -27.99 -1.09
N SER A 347 28.68 -28.54 -2.18
CA SER A 347 29.20 -29.90 -2.23
C SER A 347 30.70 -29.87 -2.50
N THR A 348 31.47 -30.62 -1.72
CA THR A 348 32.89 -30.92 -2.00
C THR A 348 33.05 -32.13 -2.92
N ASP A 349 31.96 -32.83 -3.25
CA ASP A 349 31.98 -34.00 -4.11
C ASP A 349 31.86 -33.58 -5.58
N ALA A 350 32.97 -33.68 -6.31
CA ALA A 350 33.07 -33.36 -7.73
C ALA A 350 32.21 -34.27 -8.63
N THR A 351 31.75 -35.42 -8.13
CA THR A 351 30.87 -36.34 -8.88
C THR A 351 29.41 -35.90 -8.90
N LEU A 352 29.02 -34.96 -8.02
CA LEU A 352 27.69 -34.35 -8.02
C LEU A 352 27.50 -33.27 -9.10
N SER A 353 28.55 -32.92 -9.84
CA SER A 353 28.52 -31.95 -10.96
C SER A 353 27.53 -32.30 -12.08
N GLY A 354 27.01 -33.53 -12.12
CA GLY A 354 25.92 -33.95 -13.02
C GLY A 354 24.70 -34.59 -12.33
N ALA A 355 24.74 -34.82 -11.02
CA ALA A 355 23.70 -35.53 -10.30
C ALA A 355 22.77 -34.55 -9.59
N PHE A 356 21.73 -34.13 -10.31
CA PHE A 356 20.49 -33.61 -9.74
C PHE A 356 19.73 -34.74 -9.03
N ALA A 357 20.37 -35.40 -8.06
CA ALA A 357 19.74 -36.47 -7.30
C ALA A 357 18.80 -35.82 -6.28
N PRO A 358 17.48 -36.00 -6.37
CA PRO A 358 16.62 -35.73 -5.23
C PRO A 358 17.17 -36.52 -4.05
N ASP A 359 17.27 -35.90 -2.87
CA ASP A 359 17.48 -36.70 -1.67
C ASP A 359 16.32 -37.72 -1.53
N ALA A 360 16.50 -38.75 -0.70
CA ALA A 360 15.48 -39.77 -0.46
C ALA A 360 14.15 -39.20 0.14
N THR A 361 14.05 -37.88 0.28
CA THR A 361 12.92 -37.06 0.75
C THR A 361 12.54 -35.95 -0.24
N SER A 362 12.79 -36.14 -1.53
CA SER A 362 12.16 -35.42 -2.65
C SER A 362 12.35 -33.88 -2.67
N GLN A 363 13.42 -33.33 -2.08
CA GLN A 363 13.72 -31.89 -2.24
C GLN A 363 14.57 -31.63 -3.50
N ALA A 364 14.24 -30.57 -4.23
CA ALA A 364 15.02 -30.12 -5.38
C ALA A 364 16.33 -29.49 -4.90
N ILE A 365 17.49 -29.94 -5.40
CA ILE A 365 18.79 -29.46 -4.95
C ILE A 365 19.45 -28.57 -6.02
N MET A 366 20.07 -27.46 -5.60
CA MET A 366 20.96 -26.62 -6.39
C MET A 366 22.37 -26.61 -5.79
N LEU A 367 23.40 -26.71 -6.62
CA LEU A 367 24.79 -26.67 -6.16
C LEU A 367 25.31 -25.23 -6.17
N ILE A 368 25.85 -24.81 -5.04
CA ILE A 368 26.47 -23.50 -4.84
C ILE A 368 27.90 -23.52 -5.39
N THR A 369 28.21 -22.58 -6.29
CA THR A 369 29.56 -22.35 -6.83
C THR A 369 30.31 -21.29 -6.04
N ASP A 370 29.62 -20.24 -5.62
CA ASP A 370 30.17 -19.18 -4.77
C ASP A 370 29.16 -18.76 -3.72
N LEU A 371 29.63 -18.45 -2.51
CA LEU A 371 28.80 -18.00 -1.40
C LEU A 371 29.55 -16.93 -0.61
N SER A 372 28.97 -15.74 -0.56
CA SER A 372 29.36 -14.71 0.40
C SER A 372 28.21 -14.43 1.36
N LYS A 373 28.56 -14.27 2.63
CA LYS A 373 27.65 -13.85 3.70
C LYS A 373 28.20 -12.56 4.30
N ALA A 374 27.38 -11.52 4.29
CA ALA A 374 27.61 -10.29 5.03
C ALA A 374 26.58 -10.16 6.14
N SER A 375 26.99 -9.61 7.28
CA SER A 375 26.09 -9.20 8.34
C SER A 375 26.25 -7.72 8.60
N ASP A 376 25.15 -6.99 8.72
CA ASP A 376 25.13 -5.57 8.96
C ASP A 376 24.22 -5.23 10.15
N SER A 377 24.72 -4.37 11.03
CA SER A 377 24.01 -3.83 12.19
C SER A 377 23.88 -2.31 12.13
N TYR A 378 24.34 -1.66 11.06
CA TYR A 378 24.41 -0.21 10.97
C TYR A 378 23.04 0.46 11.10
N GLU A 379 22.01 -0.14 10.50
CA GLU A 379 20.63 0.35 10.58
C GLU A 379 19.82 -0.28 11.71
N LEU A 380 20.45 -1.04 12.61
CA LEU A 380 19.75 -1.69 13.72
C LEU A 380 19.34 -0.64 14.77
N TYR A 381 18.05 -0.65 15.13
CA TYR A 381 17.54 0.11 16.27
C TYR A 381 16.47 -0.70 17.00
N THR A 382 16.35 -0.45 18.31
CA THR A 382 15.44 -1.18 19.19
C THR A 382 14.26 -0.32 19.65
N ARG A 383 14.32 1.00 19.40
CA ARG A 383 13.27 1.97 19.71
C ARG A 383 13.14 3.03 18.61
N ALA A 384 11.91 3.30 18.19
CA ALA A 384 11.58 4.30 17.18
C ALA A 384 10.71 5.43 17.77
N TYR A 385 11.18 6.67 17.64
CA TYR A 385 10.41 7.89 17.87
C TYR A 385 9.79 8.31 16.55
N ALA A 386 8.48 8.16 16.44
CA ALA A 386 7.78 8.34 15.19
C ALA A 386 6.84 9.52 15.24
N PHE A 387 6.77 10.24 14.13
CA PHE A 387 5.97 11.43 14.05
C PHE A 387 5.41 11.62 12.64
N GLY A 388 4.13 11.90 12.55
CA GLY A 388 3.42 12.18 11.31
C GLY A 388 3.50 13.66 10.90
N ALA A 389 2.47 14.09 10.18
CA ALA A 389 2.25 15.48 9.77
C ALA A 389 2.10 16.46 10.95
N GLY A 390 2.26 17.75 10.67
CA GLY A 390 2.16 18.84 11.65
C GLY A 390 3.51 19.35 12.16
N VAL A 391 3.46 20.40 13.00
CA VAL A 391 4.64 21.11 13.51
C VAL A 391 4.61 21.28 15.03
N GLY A 392 5.77 21.23 15.66
CA GLY A 392 5.91 21.45 17.11
C GLY A 392 5.05 20.48 17.93
N SER A 393 4.24 21.04 18.84
CA SER A 393 3.32 20.28 19.70
C SER A 393 2.04 19.83 19.01
N GLY A 394 1.72 20.35 17.81
CA GLY A 394 0.57 19.94 17.01
C GLY A 394 0.89 18.79 16.05
N ARG A 395 2.05 18.14 16.22
CA ARG A 395 2.51 17.06 15.35
C ARG A 395 1.82 15.75 15.71
N LEU A 396 1.37 15.02 14.70
CA LEU A 396 0.77 13.70 14.88
C LEU A 396 1.79 12.74 15.52
N THR A 397 1.39 12.09 16.60
CA THR A 397 2.14 11.03 17.30
C THR A 397 1.29 9.77 17.39
N MET A 398 1.88 8.69 17.92
CA MET A 398 1.15 7.46 18.19
C MET A 398 0.32 7.53 19.48
N GLU A 399 0.15 8.71 20.11
CA GLU A 399 -0.55 8.84 21.41
C GLU A 399 -2.00 8.34 21.36
N LYS A 400 -2.69 8.64 20.25
CA LYS A 400 -4.11 8.30 20.06
C LYS A 400 -4.31 6.96 19.36
N THR A 401 -3.27 6.14 19.21
CA THR A 401 -3.42 4.83 18.58
C THR A 401 -4.25 3.90 19.46
N THR A 402 -5.09 3.08 18.82
CA THR A 402 -5.81 1.96 19.45
C THR A 402 -5.13 0.61 19.16
N ARG A 403 -4.02 0.61 18.42
CA ARG A 403 -3.25 -0.59 18.07
C ARG A 403 -2.36 -1.01 19.23
N SER A 404 -2.18 -2.32 19.37
CA SER A 404 -1.23 -2.92 20.30
C SER A 404 -0.72 -4.23 19.71
N THR A 405 0.57 -4.53 19.90
CA THR A 405 1.20 -5.72 19.32
C THR A 405 2.08 -6.39 20.35
N SER A 406 1.88 -7.68 20.57
CA SER A 406 2.69 -8.46 21.51
C SER A 406 4.19 -8.42 21.15
N GLY A 407 5.04 -8.20 22.15
CA GLY A 407 6.49 -8.03 22.01
C GLY A 407 6.95 -6.64 21.58
N TYR A 408 6.01 -5.69 21.46
CA TYR A 408 6.28 -4.29 21.20
C TYR A 408 5.56 -3.41 22.22
N THR A 409 6.30 -2.53 22.89
CA THR A 409 5.76 -1.65 23.91
C THR A 409 5.65 -0.23 23.39
N LEU A 410 4.46 0.36 23.51
CA LEU A 410 4.24 1.78 23.24
C LEU A 410 4.67 2.59 24.46
N GLY A 411 5.55 3.56 24.25
CA GLY A 411 6.02 4.48 25.29
C GLY A 411 4.91 5.41 25.79
N ALA A 412 5.11 5.99 26.97
CA ALA A 412 4.18 6.97 27.54
C ALA A 412 3.88 8.09 26.54
N LEU A 413 2.60 8.50 26.47
CA LEU A 413 2.08 9.49 25.53
C LEU A 413 2.35 9.16 24.04
N GLY A 414 2.56 7.89 23.69
CA GLY A 414 2.83 7.46 22.31
C GLY A 414 4.10 8.06 21.70
N ALA A 415 5.07 8.43 22.53
CA ALA A 415 6.30 9.09 22.09
C ALA A 415 7.23 8.17 21.29
N TYR A 416 7.17 6.85 21.52
CA TYR A 416 7.99 5.87 20.83
C TYR A 416 7.35 4.48 20.83
N LEU A 417 7.80 3.63 19.91
CA LEU A 417 7.56 2.19 19.93
C LEU A 417 8.87 1.45 20.16
N GLU A 418 8.88 0.44 21.02
CA GLU A 418 10.09 -0.35 21.31
C GLU A 418 9.87 -1.84 21.15
N ALA A 419 10.93 -2.57 20.76
CA ALA A 419 10.91 -4.02 20.60
C ALA A 419 11.52 -4.70 21.85
N ASP A 420 10.68 -5.34 22.66
CA ASP A 420 11.06 -5.82 24.00
C ASP A 420 12.23 -6.81 23.94
N ALA A 421 12.13 -7.79 23.03
CA ALA A 421 13.16 -8.81 22.84
C ALA A 421 14.48 -8.21 22.32
N ALA A 422 14.42 -7.22 21.43
CA ALA A 422 15.61 -6.60 20.87
C ALA A 422 16.32 -5.72 21.91
N ILE A 423 15.56 -5.02 22.76
CA ILE A 423 16.12 -4.29 23.92
C ILE A 423 16.83 -5.25 24.88
N ALA A 424 16.23 -6.41 25.16
CA ALA A 424 16.85 -7.39 26.05
C ALA A 424 18.19 -7.94 25.50
N ILE A 425 18.34 -8.02 24.17
CA ILE A 425 19.54 -8.56 23.52
C ILE A 425 20.60 -7.47 23.26
N TYR A 426 20.20 -6.35 22.65
CA TYR A 426 21.12 -5.32 22.13
C TYR A 426 21.15 -4.04 22.98
N GLY A 427 20.26 -3.92 23.97
CA GLY A 427 20.06 -2.69 24.72
C GLY A 427 19.25 -1.64 23.95
N ARG A 428 19.18 -0.44 24.53
CA ARG A 428 18.42 0.68 23.97
C ARG A 428 19.22 1.37 22.85
N ILE A 429 18.65 1.38 21.65
CA ILE A 429 19.18 2.07 20.47
C ILE A 429 18.01 2.85 19.84
N ASP A 430 18.10 4.17 19.92
CA ASP A 430 17.01 5.08 19.54
C ASP A 430 17.17 5.56 18.10
N LYS A 431 16.06 5.55 17.36
CA LYS A 431 15.96 6.12 16.01
C LYS A 431 14.77 7.07 15.94
N ARG A 432 14.91 8.17 15.21
CA ARG A 432 13.80 9.05 14.83
C ARG A 432 13.32 8.70 13.42
N GLU A 433 12.01 8.63 13.26
CA GLU A 433 11.30 8.39 12.01
C GLU A 433 10.27 9.50 11.80
N ASP A 434 10.27 10.09 10.60
CA ASP A 434 9.40 11.21 10.25
C ASP A 434 8.59 10.81 9.00
N TYR A 435 7.26 10.83 9.10
CA TYR A 435 6.30 10.44 8.05
C TYR A 435 5.32 11.60 7.77
N PRO A 436 5.78 12.66 7.09
CA PRO A 436 4.96 13.87 6.88
C PRO A 436 3.71 13.62 6.01
N ASP A 437 3.69 12.53 5.27
CA ASP A 437 2.60 12.01 4.44
C ASP A 437 1.46 11.40 5.26
N ILE A 438 1.72 10.97 6.50
CA ILE A 438 0.68 10.43 7.38
C ILE A 438 0.03 11.60 8.13
N ALA A 439 -1.15 12.00 7.65
CA ALA A 439 -1.98 13.05 8.23
C ALA A 439 -3.42 12.56 8.41
N PRO A 440 -4.14 13.05 9.42
CA PRO A 440 -5.58 12.89 9.46
C PRO A 440 -6.22 13.75 8.36
N VAL A 441 -7.26 13.23 7.70
CA VAL A 441 -7.99 13.95 6.64
C VAL A 441 -8.69 15.20 7.19
N ASP A 442 -9.14 15.14 8.44
CA ASP A 442 -9.74 16.26 9.16
C ASP A 442 -9.28 16.28 10.62
N THR A 443 -9.78 17.21 11.43
CA THR A 443 -9.41 17.33 12.84
C THR A 443 -10.22 16.42 13.79
N SER A 444 -10.98 15.44 13.29
CA SER A 444 -11.74 14.52 14.15
C SER A 444 -10.87 13.62 14.97
N ALA A 445 -11.34 13.38 16.20
CA ALA A 445 -10.83 12.32 17.05
C ALA A 445 -10.77 10.99 16.29
N ALA A 446 -11.78 10.68 15.45
CA ALA A 446 -11.77 9.48 14.62
C ALA A 446 -10.64 9.49 13.57
N GLN A 447 -10.46 10.57 12.81
CA GLN A 447 -9.38 10.65 11.80
C GLN A 447 -8.00 10.73 12.45
N ILE A 448 -7.86 11.39 13.60
CA ILE A 448 -6.63 11.42 14.38
C ILE A 448 -6.26 10.00 14.86
N VAL A 449 -7.24 9.22 15.34
CA VAL A 449 -7.03 7.82 15.71
C VAL A 449 -6.64 6.98 14.49
N ASN A 450 -7.34 7.13 13.36
CA ASN A 450 -7.01 6.42 12.12
C ASN A 450 -5.58 6.73 11.65
N ALA A 451 -5.21 8.01 11.62
CA ALA A 451 -3.85 8.44 11.24
C ALA A 451 -2.79 7.97 12.25
N ALA A 452 -3.09 7.99 13.56
CA ALA A 452 -2.20 7.45 14.58
C ALA A 452 -2.03 5.92 14.47
N ASN A 453 -3.07 5.19 14.10
CA ASN A 453 -3.02 3.76 13.80
C ASN A 453 -2.15 3.48 12.56
N THR A 454 -2.30 4.26 11.49
CA THR A 454 -1.44 4.18 10.31
C THR A 454 0.03 4.45 10.66
N LEU A 455 0.29 5.47 11.47
CA LEU A 455 1.64 5.78 11.95
C LEU A 455 2.21 4.61 12.76
N TYR A 456 1.42 4.01 13.66
CA TYR A 456 1.83 2.84 14.43
C TYR A 456 2.18 1.65 13.53
N ASP A 457 1.32 1.31 12.57
CA ASP A 457 1.51 0.16 11.68
C ASP A 457 2.78 0.31 10.82
N ARG A 458 3.03 1.52 10.30
CA ARG A 458 4.24 1.86 9.55
C ARG A 458 5.52 1.70 10.38
N VAL A 459 5.49 2.19 11.61
CA VAL A 459 6.63 2.13 12.54
C VAL A 459 6.89 0.70 12.98
N LEU A 460 5.83 -0.05 13.28
CA LEU A 460 5.91 -1.47 13.61
C LEU A 460 6.54 -2.27 12.46
N ALA A 461 6.13 -2.02 11.21
CA ALA A 461 6.70 -2.69 10.04
C ALA A 461 8.21 -2.42 9.91
N ASN A 462 8.64 -1.18 10.10
CA ASN A 462 10.06 -0.83 10.04
C ASN A 462 10.86 -1.39 11.22
N LEU A 463 10.35 -1.25 12.44
CA LEU A 463 10.98 -1.78 13.65
C LEU A 463 11.11 -3.30 13.57
N ARG A 464 10.10 -4.02 13.09
CA ARG A 464 10.17 -5.47 12.80
C ARG A 464 11.35 -5.82 11.89
N ARG A 465 11.65 -5.02 10.88
CA ARG A 465 12.73 -5.26 9.90
C ARG A 465 14.11 -4.87 10.42
N LYS A 466 14.17 -3.91 11.36
CA LYS A 466 15.41 -3.27 11.81
C LYS A 466 15.81 -3.61 13.25
N CYS A 467 14.96 -4.27 14.03
CA CYS A 467 15.28 -4.70 15.40
C CYS A 467 16.16 -5.97 15.48
N GLN A 468 16.60 -6.48 14.34
CA GLN A 468 17.39 -7.70 14.21
C GLN A 468 18.61 -7.45 13.32
N LEU A 469 19.69 -8.21 13.54
CA LEU A 469 20.87 -8.18 12.69
C LEU A 469 20.47 -8.54 11.25
N GLN A 470 20.90 -7.74 10.28
CA GLN A 470 20.60 -8.01 8.88
C GLN A 470 21.68 -8.93 8.31
N TYR A 471 21.26 -9.99 7.63
CA TYR A 471 22.16 -10.91 6.94
C TYR A 471 21.91 -10.84 5.44
N ALA A 472 22.92 -10.49 4.66
CA ALA A 472 22.88 -10.54 3.21
C ALA A 472 23.68 -11.75 2.72
N TYR A 473 23.06 -12.55 1.86
CA TYR A 473 23.69 -13.70 1.22
C TYR A 473 23.76 -13.45 -0.28
N SER A 474 24.95 -13.52 -0.85
CA SER A 474 25.13 -13.60 -2.31
C SER A 474 25.55 -15.02 -2.65
N LEU A 475 24.77 -15.68 -3.50
CA LEU A 475 25.02 -17.05 -3.94
C LEU A 475 25.06 -17.11 -5.47
N GLU A 476 26.07 -17.79 -5.98
CA GLU A 476 26.11 -18.26 -7.36
C GLU A 476 25.86 -19.77 -7.36
N VAL A 477 25.08 -20.25 -8.32
CA VAL A 477 24.71 -21.66 -8.43
C VAL A 477 25.01 -22.18 -9.82
N VAL A 478 25.29 -23.48 -9.89
CA VAL A 478 25.37 -24.21 -11.16
C VAL A 478 24.03 -24.07 -11.91
N PRO A 479 24.04 -23.92 -13.25
CA PRO A 479 22.82 -23.89 -14.04
C PRO A 479 21.85 -25.01 -13.65
N SER A 480 20.68 -24.61 -13.19
CA SER A 480 19.68 -25.49 -12.61
C SER A 480 18.40 -25.49 -13.45
N LYS A 481 17.69 -26.63 -13.47
CA LYS A 481 16.35 -26.75 -14.08
C LYS A 481 15.24 -26.08 -13.28
N TYR A 482 15.51 -25.75 -12.02
CA TYR A 482 14.59 -25.11 -11.11
C TYR A 482 14.82 -23.59 -11.07
N GLU A 483 13.76 -22.82 -10.87
CA GLU A 483 13.79 -21.36 -10.78
C GLU A 483 13.38 -20.92 -9.36
N VAL A 484 14.22 -20.13 -8.70
CA VAL A 484 13.87 -19.47 -7.44
C VAL A 484 13.33 -18.09 -7.75
N TRP A 485 12.15 -17.77 -7.22
CA TRP A 485 11.50 -16.48 -7.39
C TRP A 485 11.89 -15.52 -6.25
N PRO A 486 11.97 -14.20 -6.51
CA PRO A 486 12.12 -13.22 -5.45
C PRO A 486 11.03 -13.40 -4.39
N GLY A 487 11.41 -13.37 -3.10
CA GLY A 487 10.48 -13.59 -1.99
C GLY A 487 10.24 -15.05 -1.61
N ALA A 488 10.76 -16.04 -2.35
CA ALA A 488 10.66 -17.44 -1.96
C ALA A 488 11.79 -17.87 -0.99
N ASN A 489 11.48 -18.67 0.02
CA ASN A 489 12.44 -19.13 1.03
C ASN A 489 13.05 -20.51 0.73
N ASN A 490 14.25 -20.78 1.27
CA ASN A 490 14.90 -22.10 1.21
C ASN A 490 14.47 -22.95 2.43
N PRO A 491 14.01 -24.22 2.29
CA PRO A 491 13.20 -24.93 3.29
C PRO A 491 13.76 -25.19 4.71
N ARG A 492 14.95 -24.76 5.13
CA ARG A 492 15.39 -24.94 6.54
C ARG A 492 16.30 -23.83 7.05
N GLY A 493 15.77 -23.02 7.97
CA GLY A 493 16.53 -22.54 9.13
C GLY A 493 17.29 -21.22 9.02
N LEU A 494 17.03 -20.36 8.03
CA LEU A 494 17.48 -18.97 8.07
C LEU A 494 16.25 -18.06 8.13
N SER A 495 15.83 -17.75 9.35
CA SER A 495 14.81 -16.75 9.61
C SER A 495 15.27 -15.40 9.08
N ARG A 496 14.41 -14.77 8.27
CA ARG A 496 14.47 -13.38 7.77
C ARG A 496 15.78 -12.98 7.09
N VAL A 497 15.72 -12.78 5.77
CA VAL A 497 16.14 -11.57 5.04
C VAL A 497 15.98 -11.89 3.55
N GLY A 498 15.07 -11.19 2.87
CA GLY A 498 15.00 -11.19 1.41
C GLY A 498 15.40 -9.82 0.88
N ARG A 499 16.68 -9.62 0.52
CA ARG A 499 17.02 -8.63 -0.51
C ARG A 499 18.19 -9.11 -1.37
N GLU A 500 17.90 -9.09 -2.67
CA GLU A 500 18.79 -9.01 -3.84
C GLU A 500 19.91 -10.04 -4.02
N LEU A 501 19.65 -11.00 -4.91
CA LEU A 501 20.69 -11.70 -5.66
C LEU A 501 20.89 -11.00 -7.02
N PRO A 502 22.08 -10.45 -7.33
CA PRO A 502 22.43 -10.10 -8.70
C PRO A 502 22.73 -11.39 -9.48
N ARG A 503 21.90 -11.72 -10.49
CA ARG A 503 22.26 -12.76 -11.47
C ARG A 503 23.34 -12.22 -12.41
N ARG A 504 24.59 -12.60 -12.21
CA ARG A 504 25.60 -12.60 -13.29
C ARG A 504 25.63 -13.99 -13.92
N GLN A 505 24.96 -14.15 -15.08
CA GLN A 505 25.31 -15.25 -15.99
C GLN A 505 26.33 -14.72 -16.99
N HIS A 506 27.61 -14.79 -16.64
CA HIS A 506 28.67 -14.67 -17.64
C HIS A 506 28.82 -16.03 -18.35
N LEU A 507 28.34 -16.12 -19.58
CA LEU A 507 28.59 -17.26 -20.46
C LEU A 507 29.77 -16.91 -21.37
N GLY A 508 30.96 -17.38 -21.01
CA GLY A 508 32.15 -17.34 -21.88
C GLY A 508 32.17 -18.51 -22.88
N PRO A 509 32.87 -18.38 -24.01
CA PRO A 509 32.93 -19.41 -25.04
C PRO A 509 33.76 -20.62 -24.59
N VAL A 510 33.20 -21.82 -24.77
CA VAL A 510 33.89 -23.10 -24.56
C VAL A 510 34.92 -23.28 -25.67
N ALA A 511 36.20 -23.31 -25.30
CA ALA A 511 37.28 -23.69 -26.18
C ALA A 511 37.16 -25.18 -26.56
N VAL A 512 37.13 -25.46 -27.86
CA VAL A 512 37.28 -26.80 -28.42
C VAL A 512 38.78 -27.11 -28.43
N GLY A 513 39.20 -28.09 -27.61
CA GLY A 513 40.52 -28.69 -27.64
C GLY A 513 40.40 -30.16 -27.98
N ALA A 514 41.18 -30.59 -28.97
CA ALA A 514 41.31 -31.95 -29.47
C ALA A 514 41.85 -32.95 -28.44
#